data_AF-A0A3M1ZBK5-F1
#
_entry.id   AF-A0A3M1ZBK5-F1
#
_cell.length_a   1.000
_cell.length_b   1.000
_cell.length_c   1.000
_cell.angle_alpha   90.00
_cell.angle_beta   90.00
_cell.angle_gamma   90.00
#
_symmetry.space_group_name_H-M   'P 1'
#
loop_
_entity.id
_entity.type
_entity.pdbx_description
1 polymer ?
#
loop_
_entity_poly.entity_id
_entity_poly.type
_entity_poly.pdbx_seq_one_letter_code
_entity_poly.pdbx_strand_id
1 'polypeptide(L)'
;EYLENRYGIQALENTTDEILGALKNTDLPESWESRLREMLQMADLVKFAKAQPEADFHDRMMDYAEAFVLETKQSPAPTEETDTNHA
;
A
#
# COMPACT_ATOMS: atom_id res chain seq x y z
N GLU A 1 2.61 8.21 1.30
CA GLU A 1 2.07 8.72 0.03
C GLU A 1 1.71 7.67 -1.03
N TYR A 2 2.16 6.39 -0.97
CA TYR A 2 1.81 5.42 -2.04
C TYR A 2 0.30 5.23 -2.24
N LEU A 3 -0.46 4.96 -1.17
CA LEU A 3 -1.91 4.77 -1.25
C LEU A 3 -2.65 6.03 -1.76
N GLU A 4 -2.19 7.21 -1.35
CA GLU A 4 -2.70 8.50 -1.82
C GLU A 4 -2.50 8.65 -3.32
N ASN A 5 -1.29 8.42 -3.81
CA ASN A 5 -0.95 8.58 -5.21
C ASN A 5 -1.58 7.50 -6.10
N ARG A 6 -1.70 6.26 -5.59
CA ARG A 6 -2.19 5.11 -6.34
C ARG A 6 -3.71 5.04 -6.42
N TYR A 7 -4.40 5.39 -5.33
CA TYR A 7 -5.84 5.18 -5.17
C TYR A 7 -6.61 6.48 -4.90
N GLY A 8 -5.94 7.62 -4.79
CA GLY A 8 -6.59 8.93 -4.59
C GLY A 8 -7.24 9.11 -3.22
N ILE A 9 -6.83 8.35 -2.20
CA ILE A 9 -7.38 8.42 -0.85
C ILE A 9 -6.45 9.19 0.08
N GLN A 10 -6.94 9.96 1.05
CA GLN A 10 -6.08 10.66 2.02
C GLN A 10 -5.60 9.72 3.14
N ALA A 11 -4.67 8.82 2.82
CA ALA A 11 -4.29 7.75 3.75
C ALA A 11 -3.65 8.24 5.06
N LEU A 12 -2.81 9.29 5.02
CA LEU A 12 -2.10 9.77 6.21
C LEU A 12 -2.99 10.55 7.20
N GLU A 13 -4.11 11.08 6.71
CA GLU A 13 -5.07 11.87 7.51
C GLU A 13 -6.21 11.02 8.09
N ASN A 14 -6.28 9.75 7.69
CA ASN A 14 -7.37 8.84 8.06
C ASN A 14 -6.90 7.76 9.04
N THR A 15 -7.85 7.25 9.83
CA THR A 15 -7.65 6.07 10.67
C THR A 15 -7.58 4.80 9.81
N THR A 16 -7.04 3.71 10.37
CA THR A 16 -6.97 2.41 9.69
C THR A 16 -8.33 1.95 9.13
N ASP A 17 -9.42 2.12 9.88
CA ASP A 17 -10.75 1.74 9.42
C ASP A 17 -11.26 2.63 8.26
N GLU A 18 -10.97 3.93 8.30
CA GLU A 18 -11.30 4.88 7.23
C GLU A 18 -10.48 4.60 5.96
N ILE A 19 -9.18 4.28 6.09
CA ILE A 19 -8.32 3.89 4.97
C ILE A 19 -8.89 2.63 4.30
N LEU A 20 -9.21 1.59 5.08
CA LEU A 20 -9.76 0.35 4.55
C LEU A 20 -11.14 0.56 3.91
N GLY A 21 -11.97 1.42 4.50
CA GLY A 21 -13.27 1.80 3.94
C GLY A 21 -13.14 2.53 2.61
N ALA A 22 -12.18 3.46 2.50
CA ALA A 22 -11.91 4.18 1.26
C ALA A 22 -11.41 3.24 0.15
N LEU A 23 -10.54 2.29 0.49
CA LEU A 23 -9.98 1.32 -0.45
C LEU A 23 -11.01 0.36 -1.04
N LYS A 24 -12.12 0.08 -0.34
CA LYS A 24 -13.20 -0.78 -0.88
C LYS A 24 -13.84 -0.25 -2.16
N ASN A 25 -13.79 1.07 -2.36
CA ASN A 25 -14.36 1.72 -3.54
C ASN A 25 -13.32 1.93 -4.66
N THR A 26 -12.16 1.28 -4.56
CA THR A 26 -11.04 1.43 -5.51
C THR A 26 -10.83 0.15 -6.33
N ASP A 27 -9.85 0.17 -7.24
CA ASP A 27 -9.43 -1.00 -8.02
C ASP A 27 -8.51 -1.95 -7.24
N LEU A 28 -8.46 -1.84 -5.91
CA LEU A 28 -7.70 -2.75 -5.06
C LEU A 28 -8.26 -4.19 -5.16
N PRO A 29 -7.42 -5.20 -5.44
CA PRO A 29 -7.88 -6.59 -5.43
C PRO A 29 -8.38 -7.00 -4.05
N GLU A 30 -9.52 -7.72 -3.99
CA GLU A 30 -10.08 -8.22 -2.72
C GLU A 30 -9.10 -9.09 -1.92
N SER A 31 -8.19 -9.79 -2.61
CA SER A 31 -7.13 -10.59 -1.99
C SER A 31 -6.20 -9.76 -1.10
N TRP A 32 -6.08 -8.46 -1.37
CA TRP A 32 -5.27 -7.54 -0.60
C TRP A 32 -6.03 -6.89 0.56
N GLU A 33 -7.36 -6.87 0.57
CA GLU A 33 -8.13 -6.21 1.65
C GLU A 33 -7.80 -6.80 3.02
N SER A 34 -7.86 -8.13 3.14
CA SER A 34 -7.58 -8.81 4.40
C SER A 34 -6.13 -8.62 4.86
N ARG A 35 -5.18 -8.62 3.93
CA ARG A 35 -3.74 -8.48 4.21
C ARG A 35 -3.40 -7.06 4.64
N LEU A 36 -3.97 -6.06 3.96
CA LEU A 36 -3.76 -4.66 4.30
C LEU A 36 -4.37 -4.31 5.65
N ARG A 37 -5.52 -4.90 5.99
CA ARG A 37 -6.15 -4.78 7.31
C ARG A 37 -5.20 -5.27 8.41
N GLU A 38 -4.67 -6.47 8.26
CA GLU A 38 -3.75 -7.06 9.25
C GLU A 38 -2.48 -6.19 9.41
N MET A 39 -1.93 -5.72 8.29
CA MET A 39 -0.76 -4.83 8.25
C MET A 39 -0.99 -3.53 9.03
N LEU A 40 -2.07 -2.82 8.72
CA LEU A 40 -2.37 -1.53 9.34
C LEU A 40 -2.71 -1.68 10.83
N GLN A 41 -3.49 -2.70 11.20
CA GLN A 41 -3.82 -3.00 12.59
C GLN A 41 -2.58 -3.33 13.42
N MET A 42 -1.65 -4.14 12.88
CA MET A 42 -0.43 -4.41 13.62
C MET A 42 0.48 -3.19 13.72
N ALA A 43 0.56 -2.37 12.66
CA ALA A 43 1.30 -1.11 12.72
C ALA A 43 0.78 -0.23 13.86
N ASP A 44 -0.54 -0.15 14.06
CA ASP A 44 -1.14 0.58 15.16
C ASP A 44 -0.81 -0.04 16.52
N LEU A 45 -0.85 -1.37 16.66
CA LEU A 45 -0.45 -2.07 17.89
C LEU A 45 1.01 -1.82 18.26
N VAL A 46 1.94 -1.83 17.30
CA VAL A 46 3.35 -1.54 17.55
C VAL A 46 3.54 -0.07 17.93
N LYS A 47 2.90 0.86 17.20
CA LYS A 47 3.00 2.30 17.44
C LYS A 47 2.43 2.74 18.79
N PHE A 48 1.31 2.15 19.22
CA PHE A 48 0.57 2.62 20.39
C PHE A 48 0.68 1.70 21.61
N ALA A 49 0.74 0.38 21.43
CA ALA A 49 0.71 -0.59 22.54
C ALA A 49 2.10 -1.05 23.00
N LYS A 50 3.19 -0.52 22.42
CA LYS A 50 4.57 -1.01 22.63
C LYS A 50 4.70 -2.53 22.47
N ALA A 51 3.83 -3.11 21.64
CA ALA A 51 3.90 -4.53 21.34
C ALA A 51 5.29 -4.83 20.76
N GLN A 52 5.97 -5.83 21.30
CA GLN A 52 7.12 -6.44 20.63
C GLN A 52 6.57 -7.56 19.76
N PRO A 53 6.42 -7.33 18.46
CA PRO A 53 6.03 -8.41 17.57
C PRO A 53 7.17 -9.45 17.53
N GLU A 54 6.82 -10.69 17.22
CA GLU A 54 7.78 -11.79 17.02
C GLU A 54 8.87 -11.40 16.01
N ALA A 55 10.08 -11.94 16.13
CA ALA A 55 11.21 -11.57 15.26
C ALA A 55 10.86 -11.70 13.76
N ASP A 56 10.18 -12.78 13.39
CA ASP A 56 9.76 -13.08 12.02
C ASP A 56 8.64 -12.16 11.51
N PHE A 57 8.00 -11.39 12.39
CA PHE A 57 6.91 -10.50 12.00
C PHE A 57 7.42 -9.35 11.13
N HIS A 58 8.56 -8.74 11.49
CA HIS A 58 9.13 -7.65 10.70
C HIS A 58 9.44 -8.08 9.27
N ASP A 59 10.04 -9.27 9.12
CA ASP A 59 10.41 -9.79 7.81
C ASP A 59 9.16 -10.04 6.96
N ARG A 60 8.13 -10.70 7.53
CA ARG A 60 6.85 -10.91 6.83
C ARG A 60 6.18 -9.60 6.41
N MET A 61 6.24 -8.58 7.27
CA MET A 61 5.66 -7.28 6.98
C MET A 61 6.37 -6.56 5.83
N MET A 62 7.69 -6.68 5.78
CA MET A 62 8.48 -6.13 4.69
C MET A 62 8.15 -6.83 3.38
N ASP A 63 8.14 -8.17 3.39
CA ASP A 63 7.78 -8.98 2.22
C ASP A 63 6.37 -8.66 1.70
N TYR A 64 5.42 -8.47 2.62
CA TYR A 64 4.05 -8.09 2.26
C TYR A 64 3.97 -6.68 1.69
N ALA A 65 4.70 -5.72 2.25
CA ALA A 65 4.73 -4.36 1.71
C ALA A 65 5.32 -4.32 0.30
N GLU A 66 6.39 -5.10 0.07
CA GLU A 66 7.01 -5.21 -1.25
C GLU A 66 6.06 -5.87 -2.26
N ALA A 67 5.49 -7.03 -1.91
CA ALA A 67 4.52 -7.73 -2.75
C ALA A 67 3.31 -6.84 -3.06
N PHE A 68 2.81 -6.08 -2.08
CA PHE A 68 1.71 -5.15 -2.26
C PHE A 68 2.03 -4.11 -3.34
N VAL A 69 3.19 -3.45 -3.25
CA VAL A 69 3.61 -2.46 -4.25
C VAL A 69 3.81 -3.11 -5.61
N LEU A 70 4.44 -4.28 -5.68
CA LEU A 70 4.71 -4.98 -6.95
C LEU A 70 3.44 -5.42 -7.68
N GLU A 71 2.43 -5.87 -6.95
CA GLU A 71 1.16 -6.33 -7.52
C GLU A 71 0.19 -5.17 -7.80
N THR A 72 0.26 -4.09 -7.02
CA THR A 72 -0.68 -2.97 -7.16
C THR A 72 -0.14 -1.80 -7.96
N LYS A 73 1.17 -1.73 -8.22
CA LYS A 73 1.75 -0.65 -9.03
C LYS A 73 1.02 -0.57 -10.37
N GLN A 74 0.70 0.64 -10.81
CA GLN A 74 0.24 0.84 -12.18
C GLN A 74 1.41 0.42 -13.09
N SER A 75 1.12 -0.37 -14.14
CA SER A 75 2.12 -0.51 -15.20
C SER A 75 2.49 0.89 -15.66
N PRO A 76 3.78 1.20 -15.86
CA PRO A 76 4.14 2.45 -16.49
C PRO A 76 3.33 2.52 -17.78
N ALA A 77 2.53 3.57 -17.94
CA ALA A 77 2.02 3.92 -19.25
C ALA A 77 3.22 3.84 -20.20
N PRO A 78 3.11 3.20 -21.38
CA PRO A 78 4.22 3.18 -22.31
C PRO A 78 4.60 4.63 -22.53
N THR A 79 5.77 5.01 -22.00
CA THR A 79 6.39 6.26 -22.34
C THR A 79 6.62 6.16 -23.84
N GLU A 80 5.72 6.79 -24.60
CA GLU A 80 6.00 7.21 -25.96
C GLU A 80 7.19 8.18 -25.85
N GLU A 81 8.39 7.63 -25.80
CA GLU A 81 9.58 8.32 -26.25
C GLU A 81 9.35 8.58 -27.74
N THR A 82 8.70 9.71 -28.00
CA THR A 82 8.61 10.28 -29.34
C THR A 82 10.03 10.65 -29.75
N ASP A 83 10.58 9.82 -30.65
CA ASP A 83 11.65 10.16 -31.57
C ASP A 83 11.51 11.63 -31.99
N THR A 84 12.28 12.52 -31.36
CA THR A 84 12.50 13.87 -31.88
C THR A 84 13.94 13.93 -32.36
N ASN A 85 14.10 13.37 -33.56
CA ASN A 85 15.19 13.61 -34.46
C ASN A 85 15.33 15.13 -34.67
N HIS A 86 16.31 15.77 -34.01
CA HIS A 86 16.74 17.12 -34.38
C HIS A 86 18.19 17.39 -33.95
N ALA A 87 19.12 17.11 -34.86
CA ALA A 87 20.18 18.02 -35.32
C ALA A 87 20.98 17.39 -36.46
#